data_AF-A0A819CM01-F1
#
_entry.id   AF-A0A819CM01-F1
#
_cell.length_a   1.000
_cell.length_b   1.000
_cell.length_c   1.000
_cell.angle_alpha   90.00
_cell.angle_beta   90.00
_cell.angle_gamma   90.00
#
_symmetry.space_group_name_H-M   'P 1'
#
loop_
_entity.id
_entity.type
_entity.pdbx_description
1 polymer ?
#
loop_
_entity_poly.entity_id
_entity_poly.type
_entity_poly.pdbx_seq_one_letter_code
_entity_poly.pdbx_strand_id
1 'polypeptide(L)'
;MTDEFNRYYIKIRVILGIDSKTTFNELTQALGPDALSYPMVRKWAKRFREGREDVSDDPRSGRPISIFTDENIERVRQVIEDDPHSTYDDITVEIGLSRGIIERIIHDCLKIRKVTSCWVAHQLTDEQKQERFRICHPNLEKFGNETWRLCDIITGDETWIYHRKIDRKSSNSTWVGENEPPRIVIRRNRSESRTLFCLFFKSTASCSYT
;
A
#
# COMPACT_ATOMS: atom_id res chain seq x y z
N MET A 1 -7.41 26.95 25.90
CA MET A 1 -6.99 26.14 27.06
C MET A 1 -7.84 24.87 27.04
N THR A 2 -7.25 23.67 27.12
CA THR A 2 -7.92 22.42 26.73
C THR A 2 -8.95 21.94 27.77
N ASP A 3 -9.98 21.22 27.32
CA ASP A 3 -11.01 20.61 28.18
C ASP A 3 -10.39 19.67 29.25
N GLU A 4 -9.22 19.10 28.98
CA GLU A 4 -8.42 18.33 29.92
C GLU A 4 -8.00 19.12 31.16
N PHE A 5 -7.68 20.42 31.03
CA PHE A 5 -7.31 21.26 32.17
C PHE A 5 -8.48 21.40 33.16
N ASN A 6 -9.69 21.65 32.63
CA ASN A 6 -10.90 21.70 33.44
C ASN A 6 -11.12 20.36 34.17
N ARG A 7 -10.96 19.22 33.49
CA ARG A 7 -11.13 17.88 34.08
C ARG A 7 -10.08 17.57 35.16
N TYR A 8 -8.83 17.96 34.95
CA TYR A 8 -7.76 17.79 35.93
C TYR A 8 -8.02 18.60 37.20
N TYR A 9 -8.47 19.85 37.03
CA TYR A 9 -8.87 20.69 38.16
C TYR A 9 -10.02 20.06 38.96
N ILE A 10 -11.05 19.56 38.28
CA ILE A 10 -12.17 18.86 38.93
C ILE A 10 -11.68 17.64 39.71
N LYS A 11 -10.74 16.86 39.16
CA LYS A 11 -10.15 15.69 39.84
C LYS A 11 -9.49 16.08 41.16
N ILE A 12 -8.66 17.14 41.16
CA ILE A 12 -8.01 17.64 42.38
C ILE A 12 -9.05 18.07 43.41
N ARG A 13 -10.09 18.83 42.99
CA ARG A 13 -11.13 19.31 43.91
C ARG A 13 -11.95 18.18 44.53
N VAL A 14 -12.20 17.11 43.79
CA VAL A 14 -12.84 15.89 44.32
C VAL A 14 -11.96 15.21 45.37
N ILE A 15 -10.65 15.09 45.12
CA ILE A 15 -9.70 14.52 46.10
C ILE A 15 -9.67 15.35 47.39
N LEU A 16 -9.78 16.68 47.27
CA LEU A 16 -9.86 17.61 48.41
C LEU A 16 -11.23 17.63 49.10
N GLY A 17 -12.21 16.84 48.64
CA GLY A 17 -13.54 16.78 49.24
C GLY A 17 -14.42 18.01 48.97
N ILE A 18 -14.09 18.81 47.96
CA ILE A 18 -14.81 20.04 47.63
C ILE A 18 -16.03 19.73 46.77
N ASP A 19 -17.16 20.39 47.06
CA ASP A 19 -18.40 20.19 46.33
C ASP A 19 -18.31 20.65 44.86
N SER A 20 -19.11 20.00 44.00
CA SER A 20 -19.16 20.30 42.56
C SER A 20 -19.65 21.73 42.28
N LYS A 21 -20.49 22.30 43.14
CA LYS A 21 -20.98 23.69 43.00
C LYS A 21 -19.87 24.71 43.25
N THR A 22 -19.08 24.51 44.30
CA THR A 22 -17.92 25.35 44.61
C THR A 22 -16.87 25.25 43.50
N THR A 23 -16.59 24.03 43.05
CA THR A 23 -15.65 23.77 41.93
C THR A 23 -16.08 24.47 40.64
N PHE A 24 -17.37 24.46 40.31
CA PHE A 24 -17.90 25.16 39.13
C PHE A 24 -17.78 26.68 39.26
N ASN A 25 -18.07 27.25 40.43
CA ASN A 25 -17.93 28.69 40.66
C ASN A 25 -16.47 29.14 40.50
N GLU A 26 -15.52 28.38 41.06
CA GLU A 26 -14.08 28.66 40.92
C GLU A 26 -13.61 28.56 39.46
N LEU A 27 -14.04 27.51 38.74
CA LEU A 27 -13.73 27.35 37.31
C LEU A 27 -14.31 28.50 36.48
N THR A 28 -15.56 28.90 36.75
CA THR A 28 -16.22 30.00 36.05
C THR A 28 -15.54 31.33 36.35
N GLN A 29 -15.10 31.55 37.60
CA GLN A 29 -14.37 32.75 37.99
C GLN A 29 -12.99 32.84 37.31
N ALA A 30 -12.29 31.70 37.17
CA ALA A 30 -10.96 31.66 36.60
C ALA A 30 -10.93 31.64 35.06
N LEU A 31 -11.88 30.95 34.42
CA LEU A 31 -11.86 30.64 32.98
C LEU A 31 -13.02 31.28 32.20
N GLY A 32 -14.04 31.83 32.86
CA GLY A 32 -15.18 32.50 32.23
C GLY A 32 -15.85 31.61 31.16
N PRO A 33 -15.89 32.04 29.89
CA PRO A 33 -16.53 31.29 28.81
C PRO A 33 -15.84 29.96 28.46
N ASP A 34 -14.57 29.79 28.82
CA ASP A 34 -13.79 28.57 28.59
C ASP A 34 -13.98 27.53 29.71
N ALA A 35 -14.80 27.84 30.73
CA ALA A 35 -15.12 26.93 31.82
C ALA A 35 -16.11 25.84 31.37
N LEU A 36 -15.92 24.62 31.89
CA LEU A 36 -16.91 23.56 31.71
C LEU A 36 -18.26 23.94 32.31
N SER A 37 -19.34 23.57 31.60
CA SER A 37 -20.70 23.77 32.12
C SER A 37 -20.93 22.97 33.40
N TYR A 38 -21.76 23.50 34.31
CA TYR A 38 -22.08 22.86 35.58
C TYR A 38 -22.50 21.37 35.46
N PRO A 39 -23.33 20.96 34.48
CA PRO A 39 -23.64 19.54 34.27
C PRO A 39 -22.40 18.68 33.96
N MET A 40 -21.45 19.22 33.21
CA MET A 40 -20.21 18.51 32.86
C MET A 40 -19.28 18.40 34.08
N VAL A 41 -19.16 19.46 34.88
CA VAL A 41 -18.43 19.46 36.16
C VAL A 41 -19.00 18.39 37.09
N ARG A 42 -20.32 18.35 37.26
CA ARG A 42 -20.99 17.34 38.10
C ARG A 42 -20.79 15.91 37.57
N LYS A 43 -20.84 15.72 36.24
CA LYS A 43 -20.62 14.41 35.59
C LYS A 43 -19.20 13.91 35.84
N TRP A 44 -18.19 14.74 35.64
CA TRP A 44 -16.79 14.40 35.90
C TRP A 44 -16.51 14.18 37.37
N ALA A 45 -17.04 15.05 38.25
CA ALA A 45 -16.90 14.89 39.69
C ALA A 45 -17.54 13.59 40.21
N LYS A 46 -18.64 13.14 39.61
CA LYS A 46 -19.24 11.83 39.89
C LYS A 46 -18.30 10.69 39.45
N ARG A 47 -17.79 10.74 38.21
CA ARG A 47 -16.86 9.73 37.67
C ARG A 47 -15.60 9.57 38.52
N PHE A 48 -15.01 10.68 38.99
CA PHE A 48 -13.84 10.63 39.86
C PHE A 48 -14.16 10.06 41.25
N ARG A 49 -15.34 10.35 41.81
CA ARG A 49 -15.81 9.71 43.06
C ARG A 49 -16.07 8.22 42.91
N GLU A 50 -16.43 7.78 41.72
CA GLU A 50 -16.63 6.36 41.37
C GLU A 50 -15.30 5.63 41.03
N GLY A 51 -14.14 6.29 41.22
CA GLY A 51 -12.83 5.66 41.11
C GLY A 51 -12.15 5.78 39.75
N ARG A 52 -12.65 6.59 38.81
CA ARG A 52 -11.94 6.88 37.55
C ARG A 52 -10.67 7.70 37.85
N GLU A 53 -9.53 7.32 37.27
CA GLU A 53 -8.28 8.09 37.40
C GLU A 53 -7.92 8.91 36.15
N ASP A 54 -8.35 8.49 34.97
CA ASP A 54 -8.01 9.16 33.72
C ASP A 54 -8.91 10.35 33.39
N VAL A 55 -8.30 11.45 32.93
CA VAL A 55 -8.97 12.69 32.49
C VAL A 55 -9.27 12.70 30.99
N SER A 56 -8.68 11.77 30.23
CA SER A 56 -8.87 11.62 28.79
C SER A 56 -10.30 11.19 28.46
N ASP A 57 -10.73 11.44 27.22
CA ASP A 57 -12.00 10.93 26.71
C ASP A 57 -12.02 9.39 26.74
N ASP A 58 -13.18 8.81 27.07
CA ASP A 58 -13.39 7.38 26.86
C ASP A 58 -13.23 7.04 25.37
N PRO A 59 -12.80 5.81 25.01
CA PRO A 59 -12.82 5.35 23.64
C PRO A 59 -14.20 5.61 23.04
N ARG A 60 -14.26 6.50 22.04
CA ARG A 60 -15.52 6.79 21.36
C ARG A 60 -15.89 5.55 20.56
N SER A 61 -17.03 4.95 20.87
CA SER A 61 -17.67 4.00 19.96
C SER A 61 -18.10 4.79 18.72
N GLY A 62 -17.22 4.84 17.72
CA GLY A 62 -17.61 5.25 16.38
C GLY A 62 -18.72 4.34 15.85
N ARG A 63 -19.35 4.72 14.73
CA ARG A 63 -20.33 3.86 14.06
C ARG A 63 -19.67 2.49 13.81
N PRO A 64 -20.17 1.39 14.39
CA PRO A 64 -19.76 0.07 13.96
C PRO A 64 -20.20 -0.02 12.51
N ILE A 65 -19.25 -0.10 11.59
CA ILE A 65 -19.61 -0.44 10.22
C ILE A 65 -19.91 -1.92 10.28
N SER A 66 -21.18 -2.26 10.52
CA SER A 66 -21.72 -3.62 10.71
C SER A 66 -21.44 -4.56 9.54
N ILE A 67 -20.70 -4.10 8.53
CA ILE A 67 -20.41 -4.79 7.28
C ILE A 67 -18.97 -5.37 7.30
N PHE A 68 -18.09 -4.92 8.20
CA PHE A 68 -16.79 -5.58 8.46
C PHE A 68 -16.96 -6.69 9.51
N THR A 69 -17.88 -7.62 9.26
CA THR A 69 -17.90 -8.86 10.04
C THR A 69 -16.69 -9.70 9.65
N ASP A 70 -16.14 -10.47 10.59
CA ASP A 70 -15.04 -11.40 10.32
C ASP A 70 -15.42 -12.37 9.18
N GLU A 71 -16.70 -12.74 9.09
CA GLU A 71 -17.26 -13.53 7.99
C GLU A 71 -17.08 -12.86 6.62
N ASN A 72 -17.43 -11.57 6.49
CA ASN A 72 -17.28 -10.87 5.20
C ASN A 72 -15.81 -10.66 4.84
N ILE A 73 -14.95 -10.42 5.84
CA ILE A 73 -13.51 -10.31 5.63
C ILE A 73 -12.95 -11.64 5.11
N GLU A 74 -13.38 -12.77 5.70
CA GLU A 74 -12.96 -14.10 5.26
C GLU A 74 -13.44 -14.41 3.85
N ARG A 75 -14.71 -14.12 3.55
CA ARG A 75 -15.28 -14.33 2.21
C ARG A 75 -14.49 -13.55 1.14
N VAL A 76 -14.16 -12.28 1.40
CA VAL A 76 -13.32 -11.49 0.47
C VAL A 76 -11.91 -12.08 0.35
N ARG A 77 -11.32 -12.61 1.43
CA ARG A 77 -10.01 -13.27 1.38
C ARG A 77 -10.06 -14.49 0.47
N GLN A 78 -11.05 -15.36 0.64
CA GLN A 78 -11.20 -16.59 -0.12
C GLN A 78 -11.28 -16.32 -1.63
N VAL A 79 -12.11 -15.36 -2.06
CA VAL A 79 -12.21 -15.00 -3.48
C VAL A 79 -10.86 -14.57 -4.06
N ILE A 80 -10.05 -13.84 -3.30
CA ILE A 80 -8.74 -13.37 -3.75
C ILE A 80 -7.70 -14.50 -3.76
N GLU A 81 -7.79 -15.45 -2.85
CA GLU A 81 -6.90 -16.62 -2.81
C GLU A 81 -7.22 -17.61 -3.94
N ASP A 82 -8.51 -17.79 -4.24
CA ASP A 82 -8.99 -18.65 -5.32
C ASP A 82 -8.66 -18.08 -6.70
N ASP A 83 -8.89 -16.78 -6.92
CA ASP A 83 -8.44 -16.07 -8.12
C ASP A 83 -7.78 -14.72 -7.77
N PRO A 84 -6.43 -14.68 -7.69
CA PRO A 84 -5.66 -13.46 -7.47
C PRO A 84 -5.84 -12.38 -8.56
N HIS A 85 -6.40 -12.73 -9.72
CA HIS A 85 -6.67 -11.80 -10.81
C HIS A 85 -8.04 -11.11 -10.74
N SER A 86 -8.94 -11.59 -9.87
CA SER A 86 -10.29 -11.04 -9.63
C SER A 86 -10.31 -9.53 -9.54
N THR A 87 -11.20 -8.89 -10.29
CA THR A 87 -11.42 -7.44 -10.22
C THR A 87 -12.30 -7.08 -9.03
N TYR A 88 -12.33 -5.79 -8.67
CA TYR A 88 -13.26 -5.32 -7.64
C TYR A 88 -14.72 -5.62 -7.99
N ASP A 89 -15.06 -5.65 -9.27
CA ASP A 89 -16.41 -5.92 -9.74
C ASP A 89 -16.74 -7.41 -9.62
N ASP A 90 -15.79 -8.31 -9.91
CA ASP A 90 -15.96 -9.76 -9.71
C ASP A 90 -16.24 -10.08 -8.23
N ILE A 91 -15.42 -9.51 -7.32
CA ILE A 91 -15.59 -9.68 -5.86
C ILE A 91 -16.93 -9.08 -5.40
N THR A 92 -17.36 -7.97 -5.99
CA THR A 92 -18.65 -7.33 -5.69
C THR A 92 -19.81 -8.24 -6.05
N VAL A 93 -19.77 -8.85 -7.24
CA VAL A 93 -20.81 -9.78 -7.72
C VAL A 93 -20.87 -11.02 -6.84
N GLU A 94 -19.71 -11.56 -6.45
CA GLU A 94 -19.64 -12.80 -5.67
C GLU A 94 -20.04 -12.62 -4.20
N ILE A 95 -19.59 -11.55 -3.55
CA ILE A 95 -19.86 -11.32 -2.13
C ILE A 95 -21.19 -10.59 -1.91
N GLY A 96 -21.62 -9.76 -2.87
CA GLY A 96 -22.82 -8.93 -2.76
C GLY A 96 -22.63 -7.66 -1.92
N LEU A 97 -21.38 -7.23 -1.72
CA LEU A 97 -21.04 -6.01 -0.98
C LEU A 97 -20.70 -4.87 -1.94
N SER A 98 -20.89 -3.63 -1.49
CA SER A 98 -20.51 -2.49 -2.32
C SER A 98 -18.99 -2.42 -2.50
N ARG A 99 -18.56 -1.96 -3.67
CA ARG A 99 -17.15 -1.79 -4.02
C ARG A 99 -16.34 -1.03 -2.96
N GLY A 100 -16.89 0.05 -2.41
CA GLY A 100 -16.19 0.83 -1.38
C GLY A 100 -15.94 0.07 -0.07
N ILE A 101 -16.78 -0.92 0.25
CA ILE A 101 -16.58 -1.79 1.41
C ILE A 101 -15.49 -2.81 1.10
N ILE A 102 -15.54 -3.43 -0.08
CA ILE A 102 -14.51 -4.37 -0.54
C ILE A 102 -13.14 -3.71 -0.58
N GLU A 103 -13.04 -2.50 -1.12
CA GLU A 103 -11.80 -1.70 -1.13
C GLU A 103 -11.25 -1.51 0.30
N ARG A 104 -12.12 -1.16 1.25
CA ARG A 104 -11.71 -1.03 2.66
C ARG A 104 -11.35 -2.37 3.30
N ILE A 105 -12.07 -3.46 3.02
CA ILE A 105 -11.69 -4.78 3.51
C ILE A 105 -10.30 -5.16 3.02
N ILE A 106 -10.04 -4.99 1.72
CA ILE A 106 -8.77 -5.33 1.08
C ILE A 106 -7.61 -4.51 1.65
N HIS A 107 -7.76 -3.17 1.75
CA HIS A 107 -6.68 -2.28 2.16
C HIS A 107 -6.57 -2.09 3.69
N ASP A 108 -7.70 -1.94 4.38
CA ASP A 108 -7.74 -1.63 5.82
C ASP A 108 -7.68 -2.89 6.69
N CYS A 109 -8.33 -3.98 6.27
CA CYS A 109 -8.42 -5.22 7.08
C CYS A 109 -7.37 -6.27 6.64
N LEU A 110 -7.35 -6.63 5.35
CA LEU A 110 -6.46 -7.66 4.81
C LEU A 110 -5.03 -7.16 4.57
N LYS A 111 -4.84 -5.84 4.44
CA LYS A 111 -3.53 -5.20 4.20
C LYS A 111 -2.82 -5.69 2.93
N ILE A 112 -3.60 -6.03 1.92
CA ILE A 112 -3.09 -6.50 0.61
C ILE A 112 -3.25 -5.42 -0.46
N ARG A 113 -2.43 -5.51 -1.51
CA ARG A 113 -2.47 -4.59 -2.65
C ARG A 113 -2.41 -5.36 -3.96
N LYS A 114 -3.12 -4.89 -4.97
CA LYS A 114 -3.07 -5.46 -6.32
C LYS A 114 -1.83 -4.91 -7.05
N VAL A 115 -0.95 -5.80 -7.50
CA VAL A 115 0.25 -5.48 -8.27
C VAL A 115 0.22 -6.22 -9.60
N THR A 116 0.79 -5.62 -10.65
CA THR A 116 0.89 -6.29 -11.95
C THR A 116 1.88 -7.44 -11.87
N SER A 117 1.47 -8.63 -12.30
CA SER A 117 2.35 -9.80 -12.37
C SER A 117 3.55 -9.55 -13.29
N CYS A 118 4.70 -10.12 -12.93
CA CYS A 118 5.90 -10.06 -13.75
C CYS A 118 5.80 -11.01 -14.95
N TRP A 119 6.20 -10.54 -16.13
CA TRP A 119 6.40 -11.41 -17.29
C TRP A 119 7.68 -12.22 -17.11
N VAL A 120 7.58 -13.53 -17.15
CA VAL A 120 8.73 -14.45 -17.16
C VAL A 120 8.98 -14.96 -18.57
N ALA A 121 10.25 -15.09 -18.97
CA ALA A 121 10.62 -15.47 -20.33
C ALA A 121 10.16 -16.88 -20.71
N HIS A 122 10.21 -17.82 -19.76
CA HIS A 122 9.83 -19.21 -19.97
C HIS A 122 9.39 -19.87 -18.66
N GLN A 123 8.47 -20.83 -18.76
CA GLN A 123 8.09 -21.69 -17.63
C GLN A 123 9.08 -22.86 -17.54
N LEU A 124 9.93 -22.84 -16.50
CA LEU A 124 10.96 -23.85 -16.34
C LEU A 124 10.43 -25.12 -15.67
N THR A 125 10.86 -26.28 -16.17
CA THR A 125 10.67 -27.56 -15.47
C THR A 125 11.58 -27.64 -14.25
N ASP A 126 11.29 -28.57 -13.34
CA ASP A 126 12.12 -28.72 -12.14
C ASP A 126 13.53 -29.23 -12.47
N GLU A 127 13.68 -30.06 -13.49
CA GLU A 127 14.99 -30.49 -14.00
C GLU A 127 15.79 -29.30 -14.55
N GLN A 128 15.14 -28.40 -15.29
CA GLN A 128 15.80 -27.19 -15.81
C GLN A 128 16.24 -26.26 -14.67
N LYS A 129 15.44 -26.14 -13.59
CA LYS A 129 15.82 -25.35 -12.40
C LYS A 129 17.03 -25.98 -11.70
N GLN A 130 17.04 -27.30 -11.53
CA GLN A 130 18.15 -28.02 -10.92
C GLN A 130 19.43 -27.87 -11.74
N GLU A 131 19.35 -27.99 -13.06
CA GLU A 131 20.51 -27.84 -13.92
C GLU A 131 21.07 -26.40 -13.87
N ARG A 132 20.19 -25.39 -13.89
CA ARG A 132 20.62 -24.00 -13.69
C ARG A 132 21.30 -23.81 -12.34
N PHE A 133 20.78 -24.40 -11.26
CA PHE A 133 21.42 -24.34 -9.96
C PHE A 133 22.79 -25.02 -9.97
N ARG A 134 22.89 -26.22 -10.53
CA ARG A 134 24.13 -27.00 -10.65
C ARG A 134 25.24 -26.21 -11.37
N ILE A 135 24.90 -25.43 -12.38
CA ILE A 135 25.86 -24.59 -13.13
C ILE A 135 26.17 -23.29 -12.38
N CYS A 136 25.16 -22.60 -11.85
CA CYS A 136 25.33 -21.28 -11.24
C CYS A 136 26.00 -21.36 -9.86
N HIS A 137 25.78 -22.43 -9.10
CA HIS A 137 26.26 -22.55 -7.73
C HIS A 137 27.80 -22.53 -7.64
N PRO A 138 28.55 -23.34 -8.41
CA PRO A 138 30.02 -23.25 -8.43
C PRO A 138 30.54 -21.90 -8.95
N ASN A 139 29.82 -21.25 -9.87
CA ASN A 139 30.21 -19.92 -10.36
C ASN A 139 30.10 -18.88 -9.24
N LEU A 140 29.06 -18.97 -8.40
CA LEU A 140 28.89 -18.09 -7.24
C LEU A 140 30.04 -18.26 -6.23
N GLU A 141 30.44 -19.51 -5.95
CA GLU A 141 31.57 -19.79 -5.04
C GLU A 141 32.88 -19.17 -5.53
N LYS A 142 33.13 -19.18 -6.85
CA LYS A 142 34.34 -18.54 -7.43
C LYS A 142 34.38 -17.04 -7.21
N PHE A 143 33.21 -16.37 -7.19
CA PHE A 143 33.15 -14.95 -6.83
C PHE A 143 33.35 -14.73 -5.33
N GLY A 144 32.81 -15.62 -4.49
CA GLY A 144 32.99 -15.56 -3.03
C GLY A 144 34.44 -15.77 -2.60
N ASN A 145 35.17 -16.63 -3.30
CA ASN A 145 36.59 -16.92 -3.05
C ASN A 145 37.55 -15.98 -3.80
N GLU A 146 37.05 -14.90 -4.41
CA GLU A 146 37.80 -13.91 -5.21
C GLU A 146 38.61 -14.49 -6.37
N THR A 147 38.37 -15.74 -6.76
CA THR A 147 38.99 -16.38 -7.93
C THR A 147 38.48 -15.74 -9.23
N TRP A 148 37.21 -15.32 -9.25
CA TRP A 148 36.62 -14.56 -10.35
C TRP A 148 36.26 -13.15 -9.91
N ARG A 149 36.58 -12.17 -10.77
CA ARG A 149 36.08 -10.80 -10.65
C ARG A 149 35.20 -10.49 -11.84
N LEU A 150 34.18 -9.66 -11.63
CA LEU A 150 33.24 -9.30 -12.70
C LEU A 150 33.94 -8.60 -13.89
N CYS A 151 35.06 -7.92 -13.63
CA CYS A 151 35.87 -7.27 -14.67
C CYS A 151 36.68 -8.21 -15.56
N ASP A 152 36.82 -9.48 -15.18
CA ASP A 152 37.53 -10.49 -15.98
C ASP A 152 36.58 -11.21 -16.96
N ILE A 153 35.26 -10.98 -16.84
CA ILE A 153 34.24 -11.63 -17.67
C ILE A 153 33.86 -10.71 -18.83
N ILE A 154 34.02 -11.23 -20.05
CA ILE A 154 33.40 -10.68 -21.26
C ILE A 154 32.13 -11.48 -21.49
N THR A 155 31.00 -10.79 -21.62
CA THR A 155 29.73 -11.38 -22.01
C THR A 155 29.27 -10.78 -23.33
N GLY A 156 28.41 -11.48 -24.05
CA GLY A 156 27.78 -10.96 -25.24
C GLY A 156 26.42 -11.58 -25.49
N ASP A 157 25.61 -10.87 -26.26
CA ASP A 157 24.28 -11.31 -26.68
C ASP A 157 23.95 -10.71 -28.04
N GLU A 158 22.94 -11.30 -28.69
CA GLU A 158 22.46 -10.86 -29.98
C GLU A 158 21.06 -10.25 -29.85
N THR A 159 20.85 -9.08 -30.44
CA THR A 159 19.55 -8.40 -30.38
C THR A 159 19.10 -7.87 -31.73
N TRP A 160 17.82 -8.07 -32.04
CA TRP A 160 17.20 -7.54 -33.24
C TRP A 160 16.72 -6.10 -32.99
N ILE A 161 17.30 -5.14 -33.70
CA ILE A 161 16.86 -3.74 -33.67
C ILE A 161 16.11 -3.45 -34.98
N TYR A 162 14.83 -3.09 -34.85
CA TYR A 162 14.01 -2.68 -35.98
C TYR A 162 14.32 -1.24 -36.38
N HIS A 163 14.34 -0.97 -37.68
CA HIS A 163 14.65 0.37 -38.21
C HIS A 163 13.54 1.37 -37.86
N ARG A 164 12.28 0.94 -37.94
CA ARG A 164 11.14 1.76 -37.51
C ARG A 164 10.93 1.66 -36.01
N LYS A 165 11.05 2.80 -35.32
CA LYS A 165 10.68 2.93 -33.91
C LYS A 165 9.15 2.97 -33.77
N ILE A 166 8.61 2.17 -32.85
CA ILE A 166 7.23 2.27 -32.40
C ILE A 166 7.30 2.45 -30.90
N ASP A 167 6.79 3.57 -30.39
CA ASP A 167 6.82 3.86 -28.97
C ASP A 167 5.77 3.04 -28.22
N ARG A 168 5.90 2.99 -26.90
CA ARG A 168 4.95 2.30 -26.01
C ARG A 168 3.56 2.91 -26.18
N LYS A 169 2.52 2.12 -25.92
CA LYS A 169 1.11 2.54 -26.06
C LYS A 169 0.82 3.89 -25.39
N SER A 170 1.34 4.13 -24.20
CA SER A 170 1.17 5.37 -23.44
C SER A 170 1.86 6.59 -24.06
N SER A 171 2.93 6.39 -24.84
CA SER A 171 3.67 7.45 -25.52
C SER A 171 3.06 7.82 -26.88
N ASN A 172 2.19 6.98 -27.42
CA ASN A 172 1.47 7.23 -28.68
C ASN A 172 0.14 7.97 -28.47
N SER A 173 -0.05 8.66 -27.34
CA SER A 173 -1.22 9.50 -27.11
C SER A 173 -1.19 10.70 -28.05
N THR A 174 -2.35 11.04 -28.62
CA THR A 174 -2.48 12.17 -29.55
C THR A 174 -3.69 13.00 -29.17
N TRP A 175 -3.57 14.32 -29.30
CA TRP A 175 -4.71 15.23 -29.17
C TRP A 175 -5.60 15.07 -30.41
N VAL A 176 -6.91 14.94 -30.19
CA VAL A 176 -7.94 14.83 -31.22
C VAL A 176 -9.08 15.80 -30.90
N GLY A 177 -9.71 16.36 -31.93
CA GLY A 177 -10.90 17.20 -31.77
C GLY A 177 -12.12 16.41 -31.28
N GLU A 178 -13.15 17.11 -30.80
CA GLU A 178 -14.35 16.55 -30.14
C GLU A 178 -15.07 15.46 -30.95
N ASN A 179 -15.00 15.52 -32.28
CA ASN A 179 -15.62 14.54 -33.19
C ASN A 179 -14.62 13.90 -34.16
N GLU A 180 -13.32 14.01 -33.90
CA GLU A 180 -12.30 13.41 -34.75
C GLU A 180 -11.97 11.98 -34.31
N PRO A 181 -11.81 11.04 -35.24
CA PRO A 181 -11.40 9.69 -34.88
C PRO A 181 -9.95 9.69 -34.32
N PRO A 182 -9.62 8.76 -33.41
CA PRO A 182 -8.26 8.58 -32.94
C PRO A 182 -7.28 8.32 -34.09
N ARG A 183 -6.08 8.92 -34.01
CA ARG A 183 -5.02 8.65 -34.99
C ARG A 183 -4.60 7.18 -34.92
N ILE A 184 -4.49 6.54 -36.09
CA ILE A 184 -4.17 5.11 -36.18
C ILE A 184 -2.65 4.92 -36.23
N VAL A 185 -2.11 4.15 -35.27
CA VAL A 185 -0.73 3.68 -35.32
C VAL A 185 -0.71 2.23 -35.80
N ILE A 186 -0.11 2.00 -36.97
CA ILE A 186 0.00 0.67 -37.57
C ILE A 186 1.03 -0.15 -36.77
N ARG A 187 0.59 -1.30 -36.25
CA ARG A 187 1.47 -2.24 -35.52
C ARG A 187 2.62 -2.71 -36.40
N ARG A 188 3.72 -3.14 -35.75
CA ARG A 188 4.88 -3.68 -36.47
C ARG A 188 4.53 -5.01 -37.12
N ASN A 189 4.90 -5.16 -38.38
CA ASN A 189 4.87 -6.46 -39.04
C ASN A 189 6.09 -7.28 -38.61
N ARG A 190 5.96 -8.60 -38.49
CA ARG A 190 7.08 -9.48 -38.08
C ARG A 190 8.24 -9.46 -39.08
N SER A 191 7.93 -9.27 -40.37
CA SER A 191 8.89 -9.26 -41.48
C SER A 191 9.46 -7.88 -41.78
N GLU A 192 9.19 -6.88 -40.94
CA GLU A 192 9.67 -5.52 -41.15
C GLU A 192 11.20 -5.43 -40.99
N SER A 193 11.81 -4.52 -41.73
CA SER A 193 13.27 -4.35 -41.77
C SER A 193 13.86 -4.16 -40.37
N ARG A 194 14.87 -4.99 -40.10
CA ARG A 194 15.59 -5.06 -38.83
C ARG A 194 17.01 -5.52 -39.07
N THR A 195 17.90 -5.11 -38.18
CA THR A 195 19.30 -5.52 -38.18
C THR A 195 19.56 -6.32 -36.90
N LEU A 196 20.28 -7.44 -37.03
CA LEU A 196 20.81 -8.18 -35.90
C LEU A 196 22.10 -7.51 -35.46
N PHE A 197 22.17 -7.15 -34.18
CA PHE A 197 23.38 -6.63 -33.56
C PHE A 197 23.94 -7.69 -32.62
N CYS A 198 25.20 -8.06 -32.80
CA CYS A 198 25.95 -8.88 -31.85
C CYS A 198 26.76 -7.93 -30.96
N LEU A 199 26.50 -7.93 -29.65
CA LEU A 199 27.09 -6.99 -28.71
C LEU A 199 27.93 -7.75 -27.69
N PHE A 200 29.16 -7.30 -27.46
CA PHE A 200 30.04 -7.85 -26.42
C PHE A 200 30.48 -6.74 -25.47
N PHE A 201 30.41 -7.00 -24.17
CA PHE A 201 30.73 -6.02 -23.13
C PHE A 201 31.41 -6.67 -21.92
N LYS A 202 32.25 -5.88 -21.26
CA LYS A 202 32.86 -6.18 -19.96
C LYS A 202 32.51 -5.07 -18.98
N SER A 203 32.65 -5.31 -17.68
CA SER A 203 32.26 -4.32 -16.66
C SER A 203 33.05 -3.01 -16.71
N THR A 204 34.21 -2.99 -17.40
CA THR A 204 35.09 -1.82 -17.49
C THR A 204 35.00 -1.05 -18.82
N ALA A 205 34.32 -1.56 -19.84
CA ALA A 205 34.03 -0.87 -21.12
C ALA A 205 33.18 -1.73 -22.07
N SER A 206 32.47 -1.11 -23.02
CA SER A 206 31.95 -1.77 -24.22
C SER A 206 33.10 -2.16 -25.15
N CYS A 207 33.22 -3.44 -25.52
CA CYS A 207 34.12 -3.87 -26.57
C CYS A 207 33.40 -3.72 -27.92
N SER A 208 33.56 -2.57 -28.57
CA SER A 208 33.05 -2.36 -29.93
C SER A 208 33.92 -3.13 -30.93
N TYR A 209 33.31 -3.95 -31.78
CA TYR A 209 33.91 -4.38 -33.05
C TYR A 209 32.89 -4.21 -34.18
N THR A 210 33.44 -3.89 -35.36
CA THR A 210 32.79 -3.54 -36.64
C THR A 210 31.90 -4.63 -37.21
#